data_AF-A0A498PMZ5-F1
#
_entry.id   AF-A0A498PMZ5-F1
#
_cell.length_a   1.000
_cell.length_b   1.000
_cell.length_c   1.000
_cell.angle_alpha   90.00
_cell.angle_beta   90.00
_cell.angle_gamma   90.00
#
_symmetry.space_group_name_H-M   'P 1'
#
loop_
_entity.id
_entity.type
_entity.pdbx_description
1 polymer ?
#
loop_
_entity_poly.entity_id
_entity_poly.type
_entity_poly.pdbx_seq_one_letter_code
_entity_poly.pdbx_strand_id
1 'polypeptide(L)'
;MRGLYADFAEALIHEQDVAAVIAAALRDEQLNGRRILVTGPRSLTHGEMVTTIGGVIGKPLRYQELSMQEATERMVSQGVPRAFVTALMARYSREAGRRALVTGGGRADSRLPYDDVRRMGS
;
A
#
# COMPACT_ATOMS: atom_id res chain seq x y z
N MET A 1 -10.71 10.50 12.01
CA MET A 1 -9.76 9.42 12.32
C MET A 1 -8.45 10.04 12.74
N ARG A 2 -7.79 9.51 13.78
CA ARG A 2 -6.47 9.99 14.24
C ARG A 2 -5.39 8.99 13.82
N GLY A 3 -4.27 9.46 13.30
CA GLY A 3 -3.18 8.61 12.82
C GLY A 3 -1.90 9.41 12.57
N LEU A 4 -0.84 8.76 12.10
CA LEU A 4 0.46 9.38 11.84
C LEU A 4 0.71 9.61 10.34
N TYR A 5 1.57 10.56 9.97
CA TYR A 5 2.04 10.81 8.61
C TYR A 5 0.88 10.87 7.62
N ALA A 6 0.09 11.95 7.67
CA ALA A 6 -1.09 12.09 6.81
C ALA A 6 -0.76 12.01 5.31
N ASP A 7 0.48 12.35 4.97
CA ASP A 7 1.05 12.43 3.62
C ASP A 7 1.84 11.18 3.19
N PHE A 8 2.08 10.22 4.09
CA PHE A 8 2.67 8.94 3.72
C PHE A 8 1.72 8.19 2.78
N ALA A 9 2.26 7.73 1.64
CA ALA A 9 1.49 7.10 0.59
C ALA A 9 1.84 5.62 0.38
N GLU A 10 0.82 4.81 0.07
CA GLU A 10 0.97 3.41 -0.32
C GLU A 10 0.15 3.08 -1.57
N ALA A 11 0.66 2.12 -2.34
CA ALA A 11 -0.05 1.51 -3.46
C ALA A 11 -0.72 0.22 -2.99
N LEU A 12 -1.87 0.34 -2.32
CA LEU A 12 -2.61 -0.77 -1.74
C LEU A 12 -3.16 -1.73 -2.81
N ILE A 13 -2.85 -3.00 -2.66
CA ILE A 13 -3.33 -4.08 -3.52
C ILE A 13 -4.22 -5.04 -2.74
N HIS A 14 -5.27 -5.55 -3.40
CA HIS A 14 -6.14 -6.57 -2.84
C HIS A 14 -5.43 -7.94 -2.86
N GLU A 15 -5.64 -8.77 -1.84
CA GLU A 15 -4.98 -10.08 -1.75
C GLU A 15 -5.37 -11.04 -2.90
N GLN A 16 -6.61 -10.94 -3.40
CA GLN A 16 -7.05 -11.69 -4.58
C GLN A 16 -6.26 -11.30 -5.84
N ASP A 17 -5.85 -10.04 -5.94
CA ASP A 17 -5.07 -9.55 -7.09
C ASP A 17 -3.65 -10.12 -7.04
N VAL A 18 -3.07 -10.20 -5.84
CA VAL A 18 -1.78 -10.88 -5.61
C VAL A 18 -1.91 -12.37 -5.96
N ALA A 19 -2.98 -13.03 -5.53
CA ALA A 19 -3.22 -14.44 -5.83
C ALA A 19 -3.37 -14.69 -7.34
N ALA A 20 -4.06 -13.81 -8.06
CA ALA A 20 -4.19 -13.88 -9.52
C ALA A 20 -2.82 -13.76 -10.22
N VAL A 21 -1.97 -12.83 -9.79
CA VAL A 21 -0.60 -12.67 -10.33
C VAL A 21 0.24 -13.92 -10.06
N ILE A 22 0.19 -14.47 -8.86
CA ILE A 22 0.91 -15.71 -8.51
C ILE A 22 0.43 -16.88 -9.38
N ALA A 23 -0.90 -17.03 -9.53
CA ALA A 23 -1.48 -18.11 -10.32
C ALA A 23 -1.09 -18.04 -11.81
N ALA A 24 -0.99 -16.83 -12.37
CA ALA A 24 -0.50 -16.63 -13.73
C ALA A 24 1.00 -16.92 -13.84
N ALA A 25 1.80 -16.40 -12.89
CA ALA A 25 3.25 -16.60 -12.88
C ALA A 25 3.65 -18.08 -12.78
N LEU A 26 2.90 -18.89 -12.03
CA LEU A 26 3.14 -20.32 -11.91
C LEU A 26 2.89 -21.12 -13.20
N ARG A 27 2.17 -20.55 -14.17
CA ARG A 27 1.82 -21.21 -15.45
C ARG A 27 2.65 -20.72 -16.62
N ASP A 28 3.41 -19.65 -16.44
CA ASP A 28 4.22 -19.05 -17.49
C ASP A 28 5.70 -19.31 -17.20
N GLU A 29 6.28 -20.25 -17.96
CA GLU A 29 7.69 -20.60 -17.81
C GLU A 29 8.64 -19.42 -18.07
N GLN A 30 8.21 -18.38 -18.79
CA GLN A 30 9.00 -17.16 -19.01
C GLN A 30 9.17 -16.32 -17.74
N LEU A 31 8.29 -16.52 -16.75
CA LEU A 31 8.34 -15.83 -15.46
C LEU A 31 9.17 -16.60 -14.42
N ASN A 32 9.67 -17.79 -14.74
CA ASN A 32 10.51 -18.58 -13.85
C ASN A 32 11.79 -17.81 -13.47
N GLY A 33 12.08 -17.78 -12.16
CA GLY A 33 13.25 -17.07 -11.61
C GLY A 33 13.18 -15.54 -11.68
N ARG A 34 12.07 -14.96 -12.18
CA ARG A 34 11.90 -13.50 -12.26
C ARG A 34 11.37 -12.95 -10.94
N ARG A 35 11.86 -11.78 -10.55
CA ARG A 35 11.25 -10.96 -9.51
C ARG A 35 10.13 -10.13 -10.13
N ILE A 36 8.90 -10.35 -9.69
CA ILE A 36 7.72 -9.61 -10.15
C ILE A 36 7.33 -8.62 -9.07
N LEU A 37 7.35 -7.32 -9.40
CA LEU A 37 6.90 -6.27 -8.49
C LEU A 37 5.42 -5.98 -8.74
N VAL A 38 4.61 -6.19 -7.70
CA VAL A 38 3.15 -6.05 -7.76
C VAL A 38 2.72 -4.95 -6.79
N THR A 39 1.83 -4.06 -7.24
CA THR A 39 1.33 -2.93 -6.47
C THR A 39 -0.13 -2.67 -6.78
N GLY A 40 -0.79 -1.91 -5.91
CA GLY A 40 -2.11 -1.36 -6.17
C GLY A 40 -2.13 -0.39 -7.36
N PRO A 41 -3.31 -0.14 -7.94
CA PRO A 41 -3.43 0.73 -9.11
C PRO A 41 -3.24 2.23 -8.80
N ARG A 42 -3.25 2.62 -7.52
CA ARG A 42 -3.17 4.03 -7.11
C ARG A 42 -2.28 4.18 -5.88
N SER A 43 -1.49 5.25 -5.90
CA SER A 43 -0.68 5.70 -4.76
C SER A 43 -1.51 6.65 -3.90
N LEU A 44 -2.00 6.19 -2.76
CA LEU A 44 -2.90 6.94 -1.88
C LEU A 44 -2.21 7.30 -0.58
N THR A 45 -2.32 8.57 -0.16
CA THR A 45 -1.90 9.00 1.17
C THR A 45 -2.87 8.50 2.25
N HIS A 46 -2.44 8.42 3.51
CA HIS A 46 -3.36 8.13 4.63
C HIS A 46 -4.58 9.08 4.65
N GLY A 47 -4.39 10.36 4.35
CA GLY A 47 -5.47 11.34 4.24
C GLY A 47 -6.45 11.04 3.08
N GLU A 48 -5.92 10.70 1.90
CA GLU A 48 -6.73 10.31 0.73
C GLU A 48 -7.51 9.02 0.98
N MET A 49 -6.91 8.05 1.68
CA MET A 49 -7.57 6.80 2.05
C MET A 49 -8.75 7.05 2.99
N VAL A 50 -8.56 7.86 4.04
CA VAL A 50 -9.66 8.21 4.97
C VAL A 50 -10.78 8.96 4.26
N THR A 51 -10.44 9.88 3.36
CA THR A 51 -11.42 10.60 2.53
C THR A 51 -12.21 9.63 1.64
N THR A 52 -11.53 8.69 1.00
CA THR A 52 -12.15 7.67 0.13
C THR A 52 -13.11 6.79 0.93
N ILE A 53 -12.67 6.26 2.08
CA ILE A 53 -13.51 5.45 2.98
C ILE A 53 -14.75 6.25 3.41
N GLY A 54 -14.56 7.52 3.80
CA GLY A 54 -15.65 8.41 4.20
C GLY A 54 -16.70 8.58 3.09
N GLY A 55 -16.26 8.76 1.84
CA GLY A 55 -17.13 8.83 0.68
C GLY A 55 -17.95 7.55 0.47
N VAL A 56 -17.31 6.38 0.59
CA VAL A 56 -17.96 5.07 0.40
C VAL A 56 -19.00 4.80 1.48
N ILE A 57 -18.72 5.12 2.74
CA ILE A 57 -19.64 4.88 3.86
C ILE A 57 -20.66 6.01 4.07
N GLY A 58 -20.63 7.06 3.23
CA GLY A 58 -21.52 8.22 3.33
C GLY A 58 -21.29 9.09 4.58
N LYS A 59 -20.09 9.08 5.17
CA LYS A 59 -19.75 9.88 6.37
C LYS A 59 -18.50 10.69 6.12
N PRO A 60 -18.52 12.04 6.26
CA PRO A 60 -17.32 12.84 6.09
C PRO A 60 -16.32 12.52 7.21
N LEU A 61 -15.22 11.87 6.85
CA LEU A 61 -14.11 11.56 7.76
C LEU A 61 -12.97 12.54 7.51
N ARG A 62 -12.39 13.08 8.58
CA ARG A 62 -11.15 13.88 8.52
C ARG A 62 -9.99 13.11 9.13
N TYR A 63 -8.82 13.21 8.50
CA TYR A 63 -7.57 12.77 9.08
C TYR A 63 -7.06 13.82 10.08
N GLN A 64 -6.68 13.39 11.28
CA GLN A 64 -6.01 14.24 12.26
C GLN A 64 -4.68 13.59 12.62
N GLU A 65 -3.60 14.30 12.31
CA GLU A 65 -2.26 13.82 12.56
C GLU A 65 -1.91 13.86 14.05
N LEU A 66 -1.30 12.79 14.54
CA LEU A 66 -0.72 12.68 15.88
C LEU A 66 0.78 12.97 15.80
N SER A 67 1.37 13.43 16.91
CA SER A 67 2.83 13.44 16.99
C SER A 67 3.38 12.00 16.98
N MET A 68 4.59 11.83 16.45
CA MET A 68 5.28 10.53 16.43
C MET A 68 5.36 9.89 17.82
N GLN A 69 5.60 10.71 18.85
CA GLN A 69 5.69 10.24 20.22
C GLN A 69 4.35 9.71 20.73
N GLU A 70 3.28 10.50 20.62
CA GLU A 70 1.94 10.09 21.09
C GLU A 70 1.47 8.80 20.42
N ALA A 71 1.70 8.68 19.11
CA ALA A 71 1.28 7.50 18.38
C ALA A 71 2.15 6.27 18.69
N THR A 72 3.45 6.46 18.93
CA THR A 72 4.33 5.39 19.40
C THR A 72 3.85 4.84 20.74
N GLU A 73 3.60 5.74 21.71
CA GLU A 73 3.11 5.37 23.04
C GLU A 73 1.72 4.71 22.97
N ARG A 74 0.85 5.20 22.09
CA ARG A 74 -0.46 4.59 21.84
C ARG A 74 -0.34 3.18 21.26
N MET A 75 0.49 2.94 20.26
CA MET A 75 0.66 1.61 19.69
C MET A 75 1.26 0.62 20.70
N VAL A 76 2.25 1.07 21.48
CA VAL A 76 2.87 0.25 22.53
C VAL A 76 1.87 -0.08 23.64
N SER A 77 1.07 0.89 24.10
CA SER A 77 0.03 0.65 25.12
C SER A 77 -1.09 -0.28 24.63
N GLN A 78 -1.29 -0.41 23.31
CA GLN A 78 -2.18 -1.38 22.69
C GLN A 78 -1.56 -2.78 22.53
N GLY A 79 -0.36 -3.00 23.04
CA GLY A 79 0.31 -4.31 23.02
C GLY A 79 1.19 -4.55 21.79
N VAL A 80 1.36 -3.57 20.90
CA VAL A 80 2.27 -3.70 19.77
C VAL A 80 3.73 -3.66 20.28
N PRO A 81 4.58 -4.64 19.92
CA PRO A 81 5.97 -4.66 20.37
C PRO A 81 6.72 -3.38 19.98
N ARG A 82 7.42 -2.75 20.95
CA ARG A 82 8.14 -1.48 20.73
C ARG A 82 9.09 -1.52 19.55
N ALA A 83 9.82 -2.62 19.37
CA ALA A 83 10.74 -2.77 18.25
C ALA A 83 10.04 -2.65 16.89
N PHE A 84 8.83 -3.22 16.76
CA PHE A 84 8.02 -3.10 15.55
C PHE A 84 7.55 -1.67 15.33
N VAL A 85 7.07 -1.00 16.38
CA VAL A 85 6.63 0.41 16.30
C VAL A 85 7.78 1.30 15.85
N THR A 86 8.98 1.15 16.43
CA THR A 86 10.17 1.90 16.01
C THR A 86 10.50 1.69 14.53
N ALA A 87 10.47 0.44 14.05
CA ALA A 87 10.73 0.12 12.65
C ALA A 87 9.67 0.74 11.72
N LEU A 88 8.40 0.70 12.10
CA LEU A 88 7.31 1.31 11.36
C LEU A 88 7.47 2.84 11.26
N MET A 89 7.80 3.51 12.38
CA MET A 89 8.04 4.95 12.40
C MET A 89 9.23 5.33 11.51
N ALA A 90 10.32 4.56 11.57
CA ALA A 90 11.49 4.80 10.73
C ALA A 90 11.14 4.67 9.23
N ARG A 91 10.30 3.71 8.85
CA ARG A 91 9.78 3.58 7.48
C ARG A 91 8.96 4.81 7.08
N TYR A 92 7.99 5.20 7.90
CA TYR A 92 7.13 6.34 7.57
C TYR A 92 7.92 7.64 7.45
N SER A 93 8.82 7.95 8.39
CA SER A 93 9.68 9.14 8.30
C SER A 93 10.52 9.20 7.02
N ARG A 94 11.00 8.05 6.52
CA ARG A 94 11.82 8.02 5.30
C ARG A 94 11.02 8.25 4.01
N GLU A 95 9.74 7.91 4.01
CA GLU A 95 8.92 7.86 2.80
C GLU A 95 7.77 8.88 2.81
N ALA A 96 7.57 9.61 3.92
CA ALA A 96 6.60 10.69 4.02
C ALA A 96 6.79 11.74 2.90
N GLY A 97 5.68 12.25 2.37
CA GLY A 97 5.66 13.17 1.24
C GLY A 97 6.01 12.56 -0.12
N ARG A 98 6.39 11.27 -0.19
CA ARG A 98 6.69 10.57 -1.45
C ARG A 98 5.48 9.75 -1.88
N ARG A 99 5.15 9.80 -3.16
CA ARG A 99 4.18 8.87 -3.76
C ARG A 99 4.81 7.48 -3.82
N ALA A 100 4.06 6.47 -3.37
CA ALA A 100 4.39 5.07 -3.63
C ALA A 100 4.44 4.77 -5.13
N LEU A 101 5.34 3.87 -5.50
CA LEU A 101 5.46 3.33 -6.85
C LEU A 101 4.18 2.56 -7.22
N VAL A 102 3.69 2.79 -8.44
CA VAL A 102 2.57 2.04 -9.06
C VAL A 102 3.11 1.37 -10.31
N THR A 103 2.96 0.04 -10.40
CA THR A 103 3.52 -0.78 -11.48
C THR A 103 2.58 -0.94 -12.68
N GLY A 104 1.36 -0.41 -12.60
CA GLY A 104 0.29 -0.54 -13.60
C GLY A 104 -0.15 0.75 -14.29
N GLY A 105 0.75 1.74 -14.47
CA GLY A 105 0.40 3.02 -15.10
C GLY A 105 1.59 3.68 -15.81
N GLY A 106 1.88 3.25 -17.05
CA GLY A 106 2.61 4.03 -18.06
C GLY A 106 4.01 4.59 -17.72
N ARG A 107 5.05 3.76 -17.73
CA ARG A 107 6.23 3.86 -18.63
C ARG A 107 7.25 2.75 -18.31
N ALA A 108 7.84 2.25 -19.40
CA ALA A 108 8.72 1.11 -19.54
C ALA A 108 9.75 0.91 -18.40
N ASP A 109 9.64 -0.22 -17.72
CA ASP A 109 10.68 -1.25 -17.74
C ASP A 109 10.03 -2.54 -17.23
N SER A 110 9.88 -3.52 -18.12
CA SER A 110 9.52 -4.92 -17.87
C SER A 110 8.54 -5.21 -16.71
N ARG A 111 7.28 -4.79 -16.83
CA ARG A 111 6.22 -5.02 -15.84
C ARG A 111 4.94 -5.42 -16.56
N LEU A 112 4.42 -6.62 -16.32
CA LEU A 112 3.06 -6.97 -16.73
C LEU A 112 2.08 -6.19 -15.84
N PRO A 113 1.24 -5.32 -16.41
CA PRO A 113 0.12 -4.70 -15.71
C PRO A 113 -0.81 -5.77 -15.12
N TYR A 114 -1.46 -5.42 -14.01
CA TYR A 114 -2.51 -6.24 -13.40
C TYR A 114 -3.62 -6.64 -14.41
N ASP A 115 -4.00 -5.73 -15.31
CA ASP A 115 -5.01 -6.02 -16.34
C ASP A 115 -4.57 -7.09 -17.36
N ASP A 116 -3.26 -7.25 -17.58
CA ASP A 116 -2.74 -8.22 -18.53
C ASP A 116 -2.76 -9.64 -17.94
N VAL A 117 -2.52 -9.76 -16.63
CA VAL A 117 -2.65 -11.02 -15.89
C VAL A 117 -4.08 -11.56 -15.94
N ARG A 118 -5.09 -10.69 -15.83
CA ARG A 118 -6.50 -11.07 -15.91
C ARG A 118 -6.89 -11.63 -17.28
N ARG A 119 -6.31 -11.10 -18.38
CA ARG A 119 -6.61 -11.56 -19.75
C ARG A 119 -5.95 -12.89 -20.09
N MET A 120 -4.82 -13.23 -19.48
CA MET A 120 -4.11 -14.49 -19.73
C MET A 120 -4.78 -15.71 -19.07
N GLY A 121 -5.76 -15.50 -18.20
CA GLY A 121 -6.49 -16.55 -17.49
C GLY A 121 -7.88 -16.88 -18.03
N SER A 122 -8.31 -16.28 -19.15
CA SER A 122 -9.56 -16.60 -19.89
C SER A 122 -9.23 -17.29 -21.20
#